data_AF-A0ABD5LW15-F1
#
_entry.id   AF-A0ABD5LW15-F1
#
_cell.length_a   1.000
_cell.length_b   1.000
_cell.length_c   1.000
_cell.angle_alpha   90.00
_cell.angle_beta   90.00
_cell.angle_gamma   90.00
#
_symmetry.space_group_name_H-M   'P 1'
#
loop_
_entity.id
_entity.type
_entity.pdbx_description
1 polymer ?
#
loop_
_entity_poly.entity_id
_entity_poly.type
_entity_poly.pdbx_seq_one_letter_code
_entity_poly.pdbx_strand_id
1 'polypeptide(L)'
;MHRSYQYDRAYNVVGIEDDRWRQTRYHYNANDQITKTQYSPQWGNQDEKFQYDNNLNITEHLTTPSSSMVPSEAQGAMLQLFQQQQAGRVTRRYTAKGYQDYHYDVNGRLAKKLSIHAVFVPESGAIYGTHKIS
;
A
#
# COMPACT_ATOMS: atom_id res chain seq x y z
N MET A 1 -5.11 -22.94 -20.32
CA MET A 1 -4.59 -21.89 -19.41
C MET A 1 -3.10 -22.10 -19.33
N HIS A 2 -2.31 -21.16 -19.84
CA HIS A 2 -0.86 -21.20 -19.72
C HIS A 2 -0.43 -20.20 -18.64
N ARG A 3 0.36 -20.69 -17.67
CA ARG A 3 1.02 -19.88 -16.66
C ARG A 3 2.48 -20.29 -16.60
N SER A 4 3.38 -19.32 -16.72
CA SER A 4 4.82 -19.53 -16.60
C SER A 4 5.39 -18.73 -15.41
N TYR A 5 6.49 -19.25 -14.87
CA TYR A 5 7.18 -18.68 -13.71
C TYR A 5 8.63 -18.40 -14.09
N GLN A 6 9.13 -17.26 -13.63
CA GLN A 6 10.51 -16.83 -13.80
C GLN A 6 11.16 -16.71 -12.44
N TYR A 7 12.40 -17.17 -12.32
CA TYR A 7 13.11 -17.27 -11.06
C TYR A 7 14.43 -16.50 -11.12
N ASP A 8 14.86 -15.93 -10.00
CA ASP A 8 16.24 -15.46 -9.84
C ASP A 8 17.20 -16.62 -9.50
N ARG A 9 18.46 -16.30 -9.23
CA ARG A 9 19.49 -17.30 -8.87
C ARG A 9 19.28 -17.94 -7.50
N ALA A 10 18.52 -17.30 -6.62
CA ALA A 10 18.14 -17.84 -5.31
C ALA A 10 16.83 -18.65 -5.39
N TYR A 11 16.27 -18.81 -6.59
CA TYR A 11 14.99 -19.46 -6.85
C TYR A 11 13.76 -18.72 -6.28
N ASN A 12 13.87 -17.42 -6.04
CA ASN A 12 12.71 -16.57 -5.79
C ASN A 12 11.93 -16.34 -7.09
N VAL A 13 10.60 -16.31 -7.02
CA VAL A 13 9.75 -16.00 -8.19
C VAL A 13 9.84 -14.50 -8.51
N VAL A 14 10.56 -14.14 -9.57
CA VAL A 14 10.68 -12.74 -10.02
C VAL A 14 9.65 -12.34 -11.06
N GLY A 15 8.95 -13.32 -11.63
CA GLY A 15 7.92 -13.04 -12.61
C GLY A 15 6.91 -14.16 -12.78
N ILE A 16 5.66 -13.78 -13.02
CA ILE A 16 4.58 -14.68 -13.43
C ILE A 16 4.01 -14.12 -14.72
N GLU A 17 3.88 -14.97 -15.73
CA GLU A 17 3.15 -14.65 -16.95
C GLU A 17 1.94 -15.57 -17.06
N ASP A 18 0.76 -14.99 -17.22
CA ASP A 18 -0.52 -15.70 -17.22
C ASP A 18 -1.40 -15.15 -18.34
N ASP A 19 -2.05 -16.00 -19.13
CA ASP A 19 -2.89 -15.54 -20.24
C ASP A 19 -4.02 -14.59 -19.81
N ARG A 20 -4.50 -14.73 -18.56
CA ARG A 20 -5.58 -13.92 -17.97
C ARG A 20 -5.03 -12.67 -17.29
N TRP A 21 -3.94 -12.78 -16.54
CA TRP A 21 -3.40 -11.69 -15.71
C TRP A 21 -2.16 -11.00 -16.28
N ARG A 22 -1.71 -11.45 -17.46
CA ARG A 22 -0.46 -11.04 -18.12
C ARG A 22 0.73 -11.16 -17.16
N GLN A 23 1.62 -10.18 -17.17
CA GLN A 23 2.89 -10.20 -16.46
C GLN A 23 2.76 -9.53 -15.08
N THR A 24 3.28 -10.20 -14.05
CA THR A 24 3.59 -9.63 -12.74
C THR A 24 5.09 -9.75 -12.49
N ARG A 25 5.72 -8.73 -11.88
CA ARG A 25 7.15 -8.72 -11.52
C ARG A 25 7.35 -8.45 -10.04
N TYR A 26 8.33 -9.13 -9.45
CA TYR A 26 8.69 -9.00 -8.03
C TYR A 26 10.14 -8.59 -7.88
N HIS A 27 10.41 -7.71 -6.92
CA HIS A 27 11.75 -7.31 -6.50
C HIS A 27 11.96 -7.67 -5.04
N TYR A 28 13.18 -8.06 -4.68
CA TYR A 28 13.51 -8.60 -3.37
C TYR A 28 14.63 -7.79 -2.70
N ASN A 29 14.61 -7.72 -1.37
CA ASN A 29 15.77 -7.29 -0.59
C ASN A 29 16.71 -8.48 -0.32
N ALA A 30 17.81 -8.24 0.40
CA ALA A 30 18.79 -9.27 0.75
C ALA A 30 18.28 -10.36 1.72
N ASN A 31 17.09 -10.17 2.32
CA ASN A 31 16.43 -11.15 3.18
C ASN A 31 15.33 -11.93 2.44
N ASP A 32 15.33 -11.93 1.10
CA ASP A 32 14.32 -12.56 0.24
C ASP A 32 12.89 -12.03 0.47
N GLN A 33 12.76 -10.79 0.94
CA GLN A 33 11.46 -10.14 1.14
C GLN A 33 11.11 -9.27 -0.06
N ILE A 34 9.86 -9.35 -0.52
CA ILE A 34 9.37 -8.54 -1.64
C ILE A 34 9.39 -7.06 -1.24
N THR A 35 10.13 -6.24 -1.97
CA THR A 35 10.18 -4.78 -1.80
C THR A 35 9.31 -4.05 -2.80
N LYS A 36 9.04 -4.67 -3.95
CA LYS A 36 8.19 -4.10 -5.00
C LYS A 36 7.45 -5.18 -5.79
N THR A 37 6.17 -4.92 -6.07
CA THR A 37 5.37 -5.70 -7.04
C THR A 37 4.90 -4.78 -8.16
N GLN A 38 5.07 -5.22 -9.40
CA GLN A 38 4.64 -4.47 -10.59
C GLN A 38 3.69 -5.32 -11.41
N TYR A 39 2.54 -4.75 -11.74
CA TYR A 39 1.48 -5.43 -12.48
C TYR A 39 1.39 -4.90 -13.90
N SER A 40 0.84 -5.71 -14.80
CA SER A 40 0.56 -5.28 -16.17
C SER A 40 -0.49 -4.16 -16.20
N PRO A 41 -0.34 -3.14 -17.08
CA PRO A 41 -1.24 -1.97 -17.12
C PRO A 41 -2.73 -2.26 -17.36
N GLN A 42 -3.05 -3.44 -17.92
CA GLN A 42 -4.36 -3.78 -18.46
C GLN A 42 -5.43 -4.09 -17.38
N TRP A 43 -5.02 -4.40 -16.15
CA TRP A 43 -5.90 -4.99 -15.11
C TRP A 43 -6.04 -4.16 -13.84
N GLY A 44 -5.60 -2.90 -13.85
CA GLY A 44 -5.64 -2.04 -12.67
C GLY A 44 -4.23 -1.71 -12.20
N ASN A 45 -3.60 -0.85 -12.99
CA ASN A 45 -2.60 0.16 -12.68
C ASN A 45 -2.23 0.36 -11.21
N GLN A 46 -1.53 -0.54 -10.54
CA GLN A 46 -0.88 -0.18 -9.27
C GLN A 46 0.39 -0.97 -9.02
N ASP A 47 1.50 -0.28 -8.80
CA ASP A 47 2.71 -0.87 -8.23
C ASP A 47 2.59 -0.87 -6.70
N GLU A 48 3.05 -1.93 -6.06
CA GLU A 48 3.13 -2.00 -4.59
C GLU A 48 4.59 -1.90 -4.14
N LYS A 49 4.82 -1.28 -2.98
CA LYS A 49 6.13 -1.21 -2.31
C LYS A 49 5.99 -1.55 -0.83
N PHE A 50 7.01 -2.21 -0.29
CA PHE A 50 7.04 -2.68 1.09
C PHE A 50 8.35 -2.32 1.78
N GLN A 51 8.28 -1.96 3.06
CA GLN A 51 9.43 -1.81 3.96
C GLN A 51 9.27 -2.74 5.15
N TYR A 52 10.38 -3.13 5.77
CA TYR A 52 10.40 -4.09 6.87
C TYR A 52 11.27 -3.60 8.03
N ASP A 53 10.93 -4.02 9.25
CA ASP A 53 11.80 -3.90 10.41
C ASP A 53 12.81 -5.07 10.49
N ASN A 54 13.75 -5.01 11.45
CA ASN A 54 14.74 -6.05 11.68
C ASN A 54 14.14 -7.41 12.10
N ASN A 55 12.88 -7.40 12.57
CA ASN A 55 12.13 -8.62 12.91
C ASN A 55 11.33 -9.15 11.72
N LEU A 56 11.59 -8.64 10.51
CA LEU A 56 10.98 -9.03 9.25
C LEU A 56 9.49 -8.67 9.12
N ASN A 57 8.95 -7.82 10.00
CA ASN A 57 7.57 -7.33 9.89
C ASN A 57 7.49 -6.17 8.90
N ILE A 58 6.43 -6.12 8.10
CA ILE A 58 6.18 -4.95 7.26
C ILE A 58 5.95 -3.72 8.15
N THR A 59 6.66 -2.63 7.87
CA THR A 59 6.50 -1.32 8.52
C THR A 59 5.78 -0.31 7.62
N GLU A 60 5.92 -0.45 6.31
CA GLU A 60 5.25 0.40 5.33
C GLU A 60 4.73 -0.42 4.15
N HIS A 61 3.52 -0.10 3.70
CA HIS A 61 2.94 -0.61 2.46
C HIS A 61 2.40 0.57 1.66
N LEU A 62 2.93 0.76 0.45
CA LEU A 62 2.52 1.81 -0.46
C LEU A 62 1.99 1.20 -1.74
N THR A 63 0.79 1.59 -2.14
CA THR A 63 0.20 1.25 -3.44
C THR A 63 0.18 2.51 -4.30
N THR A 64 0.92 2.52 -5.42
CA THR A 64 0.99 3.66 -6.35
C THR A 64 0.33 3.31 -7.67
N PRO A 65 -0.53 4.16 -8.25
CA PRO A 65 -1.09 3.88 -9.55
C PRO A 65 -0.01 3.74 -10.64
N SER A 66 -0.16 2.79 -11.57
CA SER A 66 0.73 2.71 -12.73
C SER A 66 0.44 3.88 -13.68
N SER A 67 1.45 4.71 -13.92
CA SER A 67 1.33 6.04 -14.54
C SER A 67 0.91 6.03 -16.01
N SER A 68 0.93 4.88 -16.69
CA SER A 68 0.74 4.81 -18.15
C SER A 68 -0.72 4.89 -18.64
N MET A 69 -1.73 4.84 -17.75
CA MET A 69 -3.15 4.82 -18.16
C MET A 69 -4.10 5.63 -17.28
N VAL A 70 -3.60 6.48 -16.38
CA VAL A 70 -4.45 7.27 -15.47
C VAL A 70 -4.50 8.73 -15.92
N PRO A 71 -5.66 9.26 -16.35
CA PRO A 71 -5.83 10.69 -16.63
C PRO A 71 -5.42 11.53 -15.41
N SER A 72 -4.80 12.69 -15.62
CA SER A 72 -4.32 13.61 -14.56
C SER A 72 -5.38 13.90 -13.49
N GLU A 73 -6.64 13.93 -13.91
CA GLU A 73 -7.83 14.25 -13.12
C GLU A 73 -8.24 13.11 -12.17
N ALA A 74 -7.88 11.85 -12.50
CA ALA A 74 -8.13 10.66 -11.70
C ALA A 74 -6.99 10.33 -10.73
N GLN A 75 -5.83 10.98 -10.87
CA GLN A 75 -4.65 10.75 -10.02
C GLN A 75 -4.87 11.24 -8.58
N GLY A 76 -5.70 12.28 -8.38
CA GLY A 76 -6.09 12.76 -7.05
C GLY A 76 -7.14 11.88 -6.35
N ALA A 77 -7.91 11.10 -7.11
CA ALA A 77 -8.93 10.18 -6.60
C ALA A 77 -8.40 8.76 -6.36
N MET A 78 -7.37 8.33 -7.12
CA MET A 78 -6.65 7.09 -6.86
C MET A 78 -5.64 7.29 -5.73
N LEU A 79 -6.14 7.07 -4.53
CA LEU A 79 -5.34 7.13 -3.34
C LEU A 79 -4.13 6.24 -3.37
N GLN A 80 -2.98 6.84 -3.06
CA GLN A 80 -1.90 6.11 -2.42
C GLN A 80 -2.44 5.59 -1.09
N LEU A 81 -2.85 4.32 -1.06
CA LEU A 81 -3.15 3.63 0.19
C LEU A 81 -1.82 3.33 0.87
N PHE A 82 -1.26 4.37 1.48
CA PHE A 82 -0.10 4.23 2.34
C PHE A 82 -0.58 3.72 3.70
N GLN A 83 0.05 2.65 4.17
CA GLN A 83 -0.19 2.09 5.48
C GLN A 83 1.12 2.06 6.24
N GLN A 84 1.09 2.54 7.48
CA GLN A 84 2.16 2.36 8.43
C GLN A 84 1.77 1.26 9.40
N GLN A 85 2.76 0.46 9.76
CA GLN A 85 2.57 -0.70 10.61
C GLN A 85 3.68 -0.80 11.65
N GLN A 86 3.37 -1.41 12.79
CA GLN A 86 4.33 -1.70 13.84
C GLN A 86 4.03 -3.09 14.40
N ALA A 87 5.06 -3.94 14.49
CA ALA A 87 4.95 -5.31 14.98
C ALA A 87 3.78 -6.09 14.34
N GLY A 88 3.64 -5.94 13.01
CA GLY A 88 2.61 -6.64 12.23
C GLY A 88 1.19 -6.04 12.31
N ARG A 89 1.01 -4.85 12.89
CA ARG A 89 -0.30 -4.19 12.99
C ARG A 89 -0.30 -2.82 12.34
N VAL A 90 -1.37 -2.52 11.59
CA VAL A 90 -1.59 -1.18 11.01
C VAL A 90 -1.80 -0.16 12.11
N THR A 91 -0.94 0.86 12.16
CA THR A 91 -1.05 2.00 13.08
C THR A 91 -1.63 3.23 12.39
N ARG A 92 -1.42 3.37 11.08
CA ARG A 92 -2.00 4.44 10.27
C ARG A 92 -2.38 3.96 8.88
N ARG A 93 -3.52 4.42 8.37
CA ARG A 93 -3.95 4.25 6.98
C ARG A 93 -4.35 5.59 6.37
N TYR A 94 -3.75 5.93 5.24
CA TYR A 94 -4.10 7.13 4.48
C TYR A 94 -5.29 6.88 3.56
N THR A 95 -6.13 7.91 3.39
CA THR A 95 -7.40 7.90 2.63
C THR A 95 -7.57 9.22 1.88
N ALA A 96 -8.50 9.32 0.92
CA ALA A 96 -8.68 10.52 0.08
C ALA A 96 -9.10 11.73 0.87
N LYS A 97 -9.62 11.49 2.06
CA LYS A 97 -10.15 12.51 2.92
C LYS A 97 -9.19 12.83 4.08
N GLY A 98 -8.01 12.21 4.17
CA GLY A 98 -7.10 12.34 5.31
C GLY A 98 -6.52 11.00 5.74
N TYR A 99 -6.50 10.68 7.03
CA TYR A 99 -5.94 9.42 7.52
C TYR A 99 -6.68 8.87 8.75
N GLN A 100 -6.46 7.59 9.02
CA GLN A 100 -7.02 6.88 10.16
C GLN A 100 -5.89 6.33 11.02
N ASP A 101 -5.93 6.64 12.31
CA ASP A 101 -4.97 6.12 13.30
C ASP A 101 -5.61 5.03 14.16
N TYR A 102 -4.83 3.97 14.39
CA TYR A 102 -5.23 2.78 15.10
C TYR A 102 -4.30 2.58 16.30
N HIS A 103 -4.88 2.55 17.50
CA HIS A 103 -4.16 2.30 18.75
C HIS A 103 -4.66 1.00 19.37
N TYR A 104 -3.74 0.16 19.81
CA TYR A 104 -4.03 -1.14 20.37
C TYR A 104 -3.73 -1.17 21.87
N ASP A 105 -4.49 -1.95 22.63
CA ASP A 105 -4.16 -2.24 24.03
C ASP A 105 -2.97 -3.22 24.13
N VAL A 106 -2.51 -3.48 25.36
CA VAL A 106 -1.39 -4.41 25.63
C VAL A 106 -1.67 -5.85 25.17
N ASN A 107 -2.94 -6.26 25.15
CA ASN A 107 -3.36 -7.58 24.65
C ASN A 107 -3.50 -7.58 23.12
N GLY A 108 -3.36 -6.40 22.50
CA GLY A 108 -3.36 -6.21 21.08
C GLY A 108 -4.70 -6.07 20.40
N ARG A 109 -5.75 -5.80 21.18
CA ARG A 109 -7.06 -5.48 20.64
C ARG A 109 -7.09 -4.01 20.25
N LEU A 110 -7.84 -3.67 19.20
CA LEU A 110 -8.02 -2.27 18.81
C LEU A 110 -8.73 -1.53 19.95
N ALA A 111 -8.04 -0.59 20.57
CA ALA A 111 -8.55 0.20 21.69
C ALA A 111 -9.11 1.55 21.22
N LYS A 112 -8.59 2.10 20.12
CA LYS A 112 -9.04 3.38 19.59
C LYS A 112 -8.80 3.48 18.08
N LYS A 113 -9.81 3.98 17.36
CA LYS A 113 -9.69 4.45 15.99
C LYS A 113 -9.97 5.96 15.92
N LEU A 114 -9.06 6.73 15.34
CA LEU A 114 -9.27 8.14 15.03
C LEU A 114 -9.38 8.29 13.52
N SER A 115 -10.44 8.92 13.04
CA SER A 115 -10.52 9.36 11.63
C SER A 115 -10.25 10.85 11.57
N ILE A 116 -9.15 11.22 10.92
CA ILE A 116 -8.72 12.60 10.75
C ILE A 116 -9.02 12.97 9.30
N HIS A 117 -9.95 13.89 9.14
CA HIS A 117 -10.33 14.41 7.84
C HIS A 117 -9.60 15.75 7.60
N ALA A 118 -8.85 15.84 6.50
CA ALA A 118 -8.37 17.12 6.01
C ALA A 118 -9.51 17.77 5.22
N VAL A 119 -10.13 18.81 5.79
CA VAL A 119 -11.06 19.67 5.06
C VAL A 119 -10.23 20.78 4.44
N PHE A 120 -10.18 20.83 3.11
CA PHE A 120 -9.59 21.97 2.41
C PHE A 120 -10.59 23.13 2.44
N VAL A 121 -10.25 24.20 3.14
CA VAL A 121 -11.00 25.47 3.10
C VAL A 121 -10.15 26.48 2.32
N PRO A 122 -10.60 26.92 1.12
CA PRO A 122 -9.78 27.69 0.18
C PRO A 122 -9.20 29.00 0.73
N GLU A 123 -9.82 29.59 1.75
CA GLU A 123 -9.43 30.90 2.31
C GLU A 123 -8.64 30.83 3.62
N SER A 124 -8.51 29.64 4.25
CA SER A 124 -7.91 29.52 5.59
C SER A 124 -6.88 28.41 5.76
N GLY A 125 -6.55 27.66 4.70
CA GLY A 125 -5.67 26.48 4.76
C GLY A 125 -6.40 25.19 5.17
N ALA A 126 -5.65 24.10 5.36
CA ALA A 126 -6.21 22.80 5.71
C ALA A 126 -6.64 22.75 7.18
N ILE A 127 -7.92 22.45 7.44
CA ILE A 127 -8.45 22.24 8.79
C ILE A 127 -8.61 20.74 9.02
N TYR A 128 -8.00 20.22 10.09
CA TYR A 128 -8.08 18.80 10.46
C TYR A 128 -9.22 18.56 11.44
N GLY A 129 -10.33 17.99 10.96
CA GLY A 129 -11.44 17.54 11.82
C GLY A 129 -11.18 16.12 12.34
N THR A 130 -11.25 15.92 13.66
CA THR A 130 -11.06 14.58 14.26
C THR A 130 -12.41 14.00 14.67
N HIS A 131 -12.74 12.80 14.17
CA HIS A 131 -13.89 12.03 14.65
C HIS A 131 -13.40 10.76 15.34
N LYS A 132 -13.80 10.55 16.60
CA LYS A 132 -13.55 9.32 17.35
C LYS A 132 -14.68 8.35 17.05
N ILE A 133 -14.36 7.18 16.51
CA ILE A 133 -15.33 6.09 16.35
C ILE A 133 -14.96 5.05 17.40
N SER A 134 -15.86 4.86 18.36
CA SER A 134 -15.79 3.85 19.43
C SER A 134 -16.15 2.48 18.90
#